data_AF-A0AAD7S259-F1
#
_entry.id   AF-A0AAD7S259-F1
#
_cell.length_a   1.000
_cell.length_b   1.000
_cell.length_c   1.000
_cell.angle_alpha   90.00
_cell.angle_beta   90.00
_cell.angle_gamma   90.00
#
_symmetry.space_group_name_H-M   'P 1'
#
loop_
_entity.id
_entity.type
_entity.pdbx_description
1 polymer ?
#
loop_
_entity_poly.entity_id
_entity_poly.type
_entity_poly.pdbx_seq_one_letter_code
_entity_poly.pdbx_strand_id
1 'polypeptide(L)'
;MAYPGYGGYGGPMPGQGMPMAMPGGLMAGPPPGGFPGQGGFPRAFAAPPVNDPMWSYFTAIAGQDGEIDAEELQRCLTQSGFSGSYSPFSLETCRIMIAMLDRDMTGKMGFNEFKELFVALNGWKQNFMMFDQDRSGTVEPHEMAQAISSMGYRISPQAGNAIVKRYSRGGRIFFDEYVACCVKLRALTDNFRRRDAMQHGTVNFQYDDFILCTMSI
;
A
#
# COMPACT_ATOMS: atom_id res chain seq x y z
N MET A 1 17.54 -10.44 -12.32
CA MET A 1 16.13 -10.60 -12.71
C MET A 1 15.38 -9.33 -12.28
N ALA A 2 14.80 -8.58 -13.21
CA ALA A 2 13.98 -7.42 -12.85
C ALA A 2 12.65 -7.92 -12.29
N TYR A 3 12.35 -7.58 -11.04
CA TYR A 3 11.04 -7.84 -10.45
C TYR A 3 10.01 -6.86 -11.02
N PRO A 4 8.80 -7.32 -11.35
CA PRO A 4 7.73 -6.45 -11.81
C PRO A 4 7.28 -5.49 -10.70
N GLY A 5 6.68 -4.36 -11.14
CA GLY A 5 6.10 -3.35 -10.25
C GLY A 5 7.09 -2.26 -9.86
N TYR A 6 7.33 -1.33 -10.80
CA TYR A 6 7.38 0.13 -10.56
C TYR A 6 7.71 0.81 -11.90
N GLY A 7 6.69 1.27 -12.61
CA GLY A 7 6.85 2.35 -13.58
C GLY A 7 6.90 3.66 -12.81
N GLY A 8 8.09 4.21 -12.61
CA GLY A 8 8.27 5.51 -11.96
C GLY A 8 7.63 6.62 -12.80
N TYR A 9 6.53 7.19 -12.30
CA TYR A 9 6.11 8.52 -12.70
C TYR A 9 7.02 9.53 -11.98
N GLY A 10 8.11 9.92 -12.63
CA GLY A 10 9.07 10.87 -12.08
C GLY A 10 10.19 11.17 -13.07
N GLY A 11 9.88 11.88 -14.16
CA GLY A 11 10.91 12.47 -15.00
C GLY A 11 11.52 13.70 -14.31
N PRO A 12 12.85 13.89 -14.36
CA PRO A 12 13.51 15.06 -13.75
C PRO A 12 13.30 16.31 -14.62
N MET A 13 12.93 17.43 -13.99
CA MET A 13 12.99 18.77 -14.60
C MET A 13 14.47 19.22 -14.71
N PRO A 14 14.87 19.86 -15.83
CA PRO A 14 16.20 20.46 -15.96
C PRO A 14 16.24 21.86 -15.32
N GLY A 15 17.40 22.20 -14.75
CA GLY A 15 17.64 23.44 -14.02
C GLY A 15 17.89 24.69 -14.87
N GLN A 16 17.86 25.83 -14.18
CA GLN A 16 18.32 27.18 -14.53
C GLN A 16 17.96 28.04 -13.30
N GLY A 17 18.77 28.89 -12.67
CA GLY A 17 20.15 29.35 -12.78
C GLY A 17 20.35 30.38 -11.65
N MET A 18 21.53 30.44 -11.04
CA MET A 18 21.90 31.54 -10.13
C MET A 18 22.01 32.87 -10.90
N PRO A 19 21.94 34.02 -10.19
CA PRO A 19 23.21 34.74 -10.04
C PRO A 19 23.44 35.38 -8.66
N MET A 20 24.74 35.52 -8.37
CA MET A 20 25.37 36.27 -7.30
C MET A 20 25.13 37.79 -7.40
N ALA A 21 24.99 38.46 -6.25
CA ALA A 21 25.42 39.85 -6.06
C ALA A 21 25.70 40.14 -4.57
N MET A 22 26.87 40.74 -4.31
CA MET A 22 27.37 41.42 -3.10
C MET A 22 27.91 42.79 -3.59
N PRO A 23 28.31 43.78 -2.75
CA PRO A 23 28.15 43.97 -1.29
C PRO A 23 27.76 45.43 -0.88
N GLY A 24 27.50 45.65 0.42
CA GLY A 24 27.87 46.90 1.10
C GLY A 24 26.80 47.59 1.96
N GLY A 25 27.16 47.97 3.21
CA GLY A 25 26.51 49.08 3.93
C GLY A 25 26.19 48.94 5.43
N LEU A 26 27.20 49.11 6.31
CA LEU A 26 27.26 49.93 7.54
C LEU A 26 26.15 49.90 8.65
N MET A 27 26.57 49.41 9.84
CA MET A 27 26.52 50.00 11.22
C MET A 27 25.21 50.33 12.01
N ALA A 28 25.32 50.02 13.33
CA ALA A 28 24.56 50.48 14.55
C ALA A 28 23.17 49.86 14.84
N GLY A 29 22.77 49.41 16.04
CA GLY A 29 23.28 49.24 17.42
C GLY A 29 22.10 48.69 18.30
N PRO A 30 22.33 48.08 19.50
CA PRO A 30 21.29 47.45 20.38
C PRO A 30 20.72 48.47 21.41
N PRO A 31 19.78 48.21 22.39
CA PRO A 31 19.41 46.96 23.14
C PRO A 31 17.90 46.92 23.60
N PRO A 32 17.46 46.46 24.82
CA PRO A 32 17.49 45.12 25.49
C PRO A 32 16.10 44.60 26.00
N GLY A 33 15.98 43.31 26.39
CA GLY A 33 15.13 42.92 27.55
C GLY A 33 14.37 41.57 27.52
N GLY A 34 14.73 40.66 28.44
CA GLY A 34 13.76 39.85 29.22
C GLY A 34 13.41 38.40 28.80
N PHE A 35 13.97 37.40 29.49
CA PHE A 35 13.45 36.02 29.65
C PHE A 35 12.73 35.89 31.03
N PRO A 36 12.05 34.79 31.42
CA PRO A 36 11.59 33.57 30.71
C PRO A 36 10.09 33.22 30.97
N GLY A 37 9.53 32.25 30.23
CA GLY A 37 8.17 31.74 30.49
C GLY A 37 7.96 30.34 29.93
N GLN A 38 8.24 29.33 30.75
CA GLN A 38 8.13 27.91 30.47
C GLN A 38 6.65 27.48 30.57
N GLY A 39 6.08 26.98 29.47
CA GLY A 39 4.75 26.37 29.42
C GLY A 39 4.75 25.30 28.34
N GLY A 40 4.75 24.03 28.76
CA GLY A 40 4.81 22.87 27.87
C GLY A 40 3.55 22.75 27.00
N PHE A 41 3.74 22.70 25.69
CA PHE A 41 2.72 22.23 24.76
C PHE A 41 2.93 20.73 24.54
N PRO A 42 1.89 19.88 24.67
CA PRO A 42 1.99 18.48 24.29
C PRO A 42 2.22 18.38 22.77
N ARG A 43 3.02 17.39 22.36
CA ARG A 43 3.37 17.05 20.97
C ARG A 43 2.24 17.41 20.01
N ALA A 44 2.42 18.48 19.25
CA ALA A 44 1.54 18.84 18.16
C ALA A 44 1.63 17.72 17.12
N PHE A 45 0.50 17.04 16.90
CA PHE A 45 0.23 16.26 15.71
C PHE A 45 0.73 17.05 14.49
N ALA A 46 1.48 16.40 13.61
CA ALA A 46 1.83 16.98 12.33
C ALA A 46 0.55 17.49 11.67
N ALA A 47 0.53 18.77 11.29
CA ALA A 47 -0.63 19.38 10.67
C ALA A 47 -1.06 18.56 9.44
N PRO A 48 -2.35 18.24 9.29
CA PRO A 48 -2.81 17.43 8.16
C PRO A 48 -2.55 18.16 6.84
N PRO A 49 -2.23 17.46 5.75
CA PRO A 49 -2.21 18.06 4.43
C PRO A 49 -3.66 18.39 4.03
N VAL A 50 -4.07 19.65 4.24
CA VAL A 50 -5.45 20.16 4.16
C VAL A 50 -6.12 20.01 2.76
N ASN A 51 -5.45 19.43 1.76
CA ASN A 51 -5.94 19.37 0.38
C ASN A 51 -6.02 17.96 -0.25
N ASP A 52 -5.85 16.87 0.51
CA ASP A 52 -6.02 15.53 -0.07
C ASP A 52 -7.48 15.07 0.03
N PRO A 53 -8.20 14.83 -1.09
CA PRO A 53 -9.57 14.33 -1.04
C PRO A 53 -9.67 12.94 -0.38
N MET A 54 -8.59 12.16 -0.26
CA MET A 54 -8.58 10.92 0.53
C MET A 54 -8.50 11.18 2.04
N TRP A 55 -8.05 12.35 2.48
CA TRP A 55 -7.93 12.66 3.90
C TRP A 55 -9.29 12.67 4.58
N SER A 56 -10.32 13.23 3.92
CA SER A 56 -11.69 13.22 4.45
C SER A 56 -12.22 11.80 4.60
N TYR A 57 -11.97 10.93 3.61
CA TYR A 57 -12.29 9.51 3.71
C TYR A 57 -11.57 8.85 4.88
N PHE A 58 -10.24 9.00 4.94
CA PHE A 58 -9.43 8.45 6.03
C PHE A 58 -9.95 8.87 7.40
N THR A 59 -10.17 10.16 7.64
CA THR A 59 -10.67 10.66 8.94
C THR A 59 -12.10 10.24 9.27
N ALA A 60 -12.91 9.89 8.27
CA ALA A 60 -14.26 9.37 8.51
C ALA A 60 -14.26 7.91 8.98
N ILE A 61 -13.14 7.21 8.79
CA ILE A 61 -12.99 5.78 9.04
C ILE A 61 -12.07 5.53 10.23
N ALA A 62 -10.99 6.29 10.33
CA ALA A 62 -9.98 6.17 11.36
C ALA A 62 -10.57 6.43 12.74
N GLY A 63 -10.13 5.61 13.70
CA GLY A 63 -10.51 5.73 15.09
C GLY A 63 -9.98 7.01 15.76
N GLN A 64 -10.24 7.15 17.05
CA GLN A 64 -9.74 8.27 17.85
C GLN A 64 -8.21 8.30 17.96
N ASP A 65 -7.55 7.19 17.67
CA ASP A 65 -6.10 7.02 17.61
C ASP A 65 -5.48 7.54 16.31
N GLY A 66 -6.30 7.86 15.30
CA GLY A 66 -5.82 8.38 14.01
C GLY A 66 -5.22 7.32 13.09
N GLU A 67 -5.54 6.05 13.33
CA GLU A 67 -5.15 4.90 12.51
C GLU A 67 -6.39 4.09 12.12
N ILE A 68 -6.26 3.19 11.14
CA ILE A 68 -7.34 2.33 10.65
C ILE A 68 -7.03 0.88 11.00
N ASP A 69 -7.95 0.21 11.69
CA ASP A 69 -7.92 -1.23 11.92
C ASP A 69 -8.65 -2.03 10.81
N ALA A 70 -8.58 -3.37 10.88
CA ALA A 70 -9.18 -4.24 9.87
C ALA A 70 -10.71 -4.14 9.79
N GLU A 71 -11.39 -3.87 10.90
CA GLU A 71 -12.85 -3.74 10.96
C GLU A 71 -13.30 -2.37 10.41
N GLU A 72 -12.56 -1.32 10.71
CA GLU A 72 -12.71 0.02 10.15
C GLU A 72 -12.46 0.00 8.63
N LEU A 73 -11.41 -0.67 8.17
CA LEU A 73 -11.12 -0.84 6.74
C LEU A 73 -12.24 -1.60 6.04
N GLN A 74 -12.74 -2.69 6.62
CA GLN A 74 -13.83 -3.47 6.03
C GLN A 74 -15.11 -2.62 5.90
N ARG A 75 -15.46 -1.87 6.95
CA ARG A 75 -16.61 -0.95 6.95
C ARG A 75 -16.45 0.12 5.89
N CYS A 76 -15.27 0.72 5.76
CA CYS A 76 -14.96 1.69 4.72
C CYS A 76 -15.19 1.13 3.32
N LEU A 77 -14.55 0.00 2.99
CA LEU A 77 -14.59 -0.58 1.65
C LEU A 77 -16.01 -1.00 1.27
N THR A 78 -16.81 -1.39 2.27
CA THR A 78 -18.23 -1.71 2.10
C THR A 78 -19.08 -0.45 1.89
N GLN A 79 -18.96 0.57 2.75
CA GLN A 79 -19.75 1.80 2.68
C GLN A 79 -19.43 2.66 1.46
N SER A 80 -18.16 2.67 1.04
CA SER A 80 -17.72 3.35 -0.19
C SER A 80 -18.23 2.67 -1.46
N GLY A 81 -18.84 1.47 -1.33
CA GLY A 81 -19.25 0.67 -2.48
C GLY A 81 -18.05 0.26 -3.34
N PHE A 82 -16.85 0.12 -2.75
CA PHE A 82 -15.65 -0.21 -3.51
C PHE A 82 -15.81 -1.55 -4.24
N SER A 83 -16.43 -2.53 -3.58
CA SER A 83 -16.76 -3.81 -4.22
C SER A 83 -17.84 -3.68 -5.30
N GLY A 84 -18.66 -2.62 -5.27
CA GLY A 84 -19.74 -2.41 -6.22
C GLY A 84 -20.77 -3.54 -6.14
N SER A 85 -20.98 -4.26 -7.24
CA SER A 85 -21.83 -5.45 -7.31
C SER A 85 -21.15 -6.73 -6.81
N TYR A 86 -19.85 -6.69 -6.50
CA TYR A 86 -19.10 -7.84 -6.03
C TYR A 86 -19.30 -8.09 -4.53
N SER A 87 -18.98 -9.30 -4.08
CA SER A 87 -19.07 -9.66 -2.66
C SER A 87 -18.23 -8.72 -1.79
N PRO A 88 -18.70 -8.34 -0.60
CA PRO A 88 -17.91 -7.52 0.32
C PRO A 88 -16.63 -8.26 0.73
N PHE A 89 -15.58 -7.50 1.05
CA PHE A 89 -14.32 -8.10 1.49
C PHE A 89 -14.50 -8.82 2.82
N SER A 90 -13.87 -10.00 2.94
CA SER A 90 -13.76 -10.69 4.22
C SER A 90 -12.87 -9.89 5.18
N LEU A 91 -13.08 -10.08 6.50
CA LEU A 91 -12.22 -9.47 7.52
C LEU A 91 -10.76 -9.93 7.38
N GLU A 92 -10.57 -11.19 6.99
CA GLU A 92 -9.25 -11.74 6.72
C GLU A 92 -8.55 -11.01 5.58
N THR A 93 -9.26 -10.75 4.47
CA THR A 93 -8.72 -9.94 3.37
C THR A 93 -8.28 -8.55 3.85
N CYS A 94 -9.07 -7.92 4.73
CA CYS A 94 -8.74 -6.61 5.28
C CYS A 94 -7.49 -6.65 6.17
N ARG A 95 -7.30 -7.72 6.96
CA ARG A 95 -6.07 -7.93 7.75
C ARG A 95 -4.83 -8.07 6.86
N ILE A 96 -4.91 -8.89 5.82
CA ILE A 96 -3.81 -9.08 4.86
C ILE A 96 -3.49 -7.75 4.14
N MET A 97 -4.51 -6.93 3.82
CA MET A 97 -4.31 -5.60 3.22
C MET A 97 -3.53 -4.65 4.13
N ILE A 98 -3.82 -4.66 5.43
CA ILE A 98 -3.09 -3.87 6.42
C ILE A 98 -1.67 -4.40 6.55
N ALA A 99 -1.51 -5.70 6.79
CA ALA A 99 -0.21 -6.37 6.91
C ALA A 99 0.73 -6.14 5.72
N MET A 100 0.20 -6.00 4.51
CA MET A 100 1.00 -5.69 3.32
C MET A 100 1.72 -4.34 3.40
N LEU A 101 1.09 -3.35 4.04
CA LEU A 101 1.56 -1.96 4.06
C LEU A 101 2.08 -1.53 5.42
N ASP A 102 1.71 -2.25 6.47
CA ASP A 102 2.15 -2.09 7.84
C ASP A 102 3.65 -2.40 7.94
N ARG A 103 4.47 -1.35 7.85
CA ARG A 103 5.95 -1.47 7.89
C ARG A 103 6.50 -1.53 9.30
N ASP A 104 5.72 -1.08 10.28
CA ASP A 104 6.11 -1.00 11.69
C ASP A 104 5.48 -2.11 12.55
N MET A 105 4.70 -3.00 11.94
CA MET A 105 4.01 -4.14 12.57
C MET A 105 3.06 -3.70 13.70
N THR A 106 2.46 -2.53 13.55
CA THR A 106 1.49 -2.00 14.50
C THR A 106 0.14 -2.72 14.43
N GLY A 107 -0.11 -3.44 13.33
CA GLY A 107 -1.39 -4.07 13.00
C GLY A 107 -2.45 -3.07 12.55
N LYS A 108 -2.05 -1.82 12.30
CA LYS A 108 -2.93 -0.71 11.94
C LYS A 108 -2.37 0.04 10.73
N MET A 109 -3.21 0.87 10.13
CA MET A 109 -2.88 1.58 8.90
C MET A 109 -2.97 3.09 9.09
N GLY A 110 -1.87 3.79 8.84
CA GLY A 110 -1.82 5.24 8.78
C GLY A 110 -2.28 5.81 7.43
N PHE A 111 -2.38 7.14 7.34
CA PHE A 111 -2.92 7.79 6.14
C PHE A 111 -2.11 7.54 4.85
N ASN A 112 -0.77 7.57 4.95
CA ASN A 112 0.09 7.34 3.78
C ASN A 112 -0.06 5.91 3.24
N GLU A 113 -0.16 4.94 4.14
CA GLU A 113 -0.40 3.54 3.80
C GLU A 113 -1.80 3.36 3.20
N PHE A 114 -2.82 4.03 3.76
CA PHE A 114 -4.16 4.01 3.20
C PHE A 114 -4.20 4.51 1.75
N LYS A 115 -3.47 5.59 1.42
CA LYS A 115 -3.35 6.06 0.04
C LYS A 115 -2.69 5.03 -0.87
N GLU A 116 -1.60 4.42 -0.43
CA GLU A 116 -0.91 3.36 -1.18
C GLU A 116 -1.84 2.15 -1.41
N LEU A 117 -2.63 1.77 -0.40
CA LEU A 117 -3.62 0.70 -0.50
C LEU A 117 -4.68 1.03 -1.54
N PHE A 118 -5.25 2.24 -1.48
CA PHE A 118 -6.36 2.62 -2.34
C PHE A 118 -5.96 2.64 -3.81
N VAL A 119 -4.75 3.13 -4.12
CA VAL A 119 -4.20 3.07 -5.48
C VAL A 119 -4.03 1.62 -5.96
N ALA A 120 -3.50 0.75 -5.09
CA ALA A 120 -3.30 -0.66 -5.41
C ALA A 120 -4.62 -1.39 -5.65
N LEU A 121 -5.60 -1.19 -4.77
CA LEU A 121 -6.94 -1.76 -4.88
C LEU A 121 -7.61 -1.37 -6.19
N ASN A 122 -7.52 -0.09 -6.59
CA ASN A 122 -8.07 0.34 -7.88
C ASN A 122 -7.39 -0.34 -9.06
N GLY A 123 -6.06 -0.49 -9.03
CA GLY A 123 -5.31 -1.22 -10.05
C GLY A 123 -5.76 -2.68 -10.16
N TRP A 124 -5.91 -3.38 -9.03
CA TRP A 124 -6.39 -4.77 -9.02
C TRP A 124 -7.84 -4.89 -9.48
N LYS A 125 -8.70 -3.94 -9.08
CA LYS A 125 -10.11 -3.90 -9.54
C LYS A 125 -10.19 -3.71 -11.05
N GLN A 126 -9.43 -2.77 -11.61
CA GLN A 126 -9.40 -2.57 -13.06
C GLN A 126 -8.89 -3.80 -13.80
N ASN A 127 -7.85 -4.46 -13.28
CA ASN A 127 -7.34 -5.69 -13.86
C ASN A 127 -8.39 -6.81 -13.79
N PHE A 128 -9.06 -7.00 -12.64
CA PHE A 128 -10.15 -7.97 -12.50
C PHE A 128 -11.26 -7.74 -13.53
N MET A 129 -11.70 -6.48 -13.70
CA MET A 129 -12.74 -6.12 -14.67
C MET A 129 -12.34 -6.37 -16.14
N MET A 130 -11.05 -6.45 -16.46
CA MET A 130 -10.60 -6.83 -17.81
C MET A 130 -10.82 -8.32 -18.10
N PHE A 131 -10.80 -9.16 -17.07
CA PHE A 131 -11.00 -10.60 -17.17
C PHE A 131 -12.47 -10.99 -16.94
N ASP A 132 -13.15 -10.37 -15.97
CA ASP A 132 -14.60 -10.54 -15.68
C ASP A 132 -15.48 -9.80 -16.72
N GLN A 133 -15.35 -10.17 -18.00
CA GLN A 133 -16.04 -9.49 -19.11
C GLN A 133 -17.57 -9.63 -19.05
N ASP A 134 -18.05 -10.76 -18.51
CA ASP A 134 -19.46 -11.05 -18.33
C ASP A 134 -20.04 -10.43 -17.04
N ARG A 135 -19.19 -9.80 -16.21
CA ARG A 135 -19.54 -9.23 -14.90
C ARG A 135 -20.19 -10.25 -13.96
N SER A 136 -19.78 -11.51 -14.05
CA SER A 136 -20.19 -12.58 -13.16
C SER A 136 -19.76 -12.34 -11.71
N GLY A 137 -18.73 -11.49 -11.50
CA GLY A 137 -18.09 -11.30 -10.21
C GLY A 137 -17.15 -12.43 -9.84
N THR A 138 -16.77 -13.24 -10.82
CA THR A 138 -15.80 -14.31 -10.68
C THR A 138 -14.86 -14.36 -11.86
N VAL A 139 -13.65 -14.83 -11.64
CA VAL A 139 -12.72 -15.20 -12.72
C VAL A 139 -12.47 -16.69 -12.70
N GLU A 140 -12.23 -17.23 -13.89
CA GLU A 140 -11.88 -18.63 -14.07
C GLU A 140 -10.41 -18.90 -13.69
N PRO A 141 -10.08 -20.14 -13.30
CA PRO A 141 -8.72 -20.58 -12.99
C PRO A 141 -7.65 -20.14 -14.01
N HIS A 142 -7.95 -20.21 -15.30
CA HIS A 142 -7.01 -19.83 -16.35
C HIS A 142 -6.83 -18.31 -16.46
N GLU A 143 -7.89 -17.54 -16.18
CA GLU A 143 -7.89 -16.08 -16.19
C GLU A 143 -7.06 -15.54 -15.03
N MET A 144 -7.15 -16.17 -13.86
CA MET A 144 -6.30 -15.83 -12.71
C MET A 144 -4.80 -15.93 -13.05
N ALA A 145 -4.38 -17.00 -13.73
CA ALA A 145 -2.98 -17.16 -14.14
C ALA A 145 -2.55 -16.07 -15.15
N GLN A 146 -3.44 -15.69 -16.06
CA GLN A 146 -3.20 -14.60 -17.01
C GLN A 146 -3.16 -13.24 -16.31
N ALA A 147 -4.04 -12.99 -15.34
CA ALA A 147 -4.10 -11.78 -14.54
C ALA A 147 -2.79 -11.57 -13.76
N ILE A 148 -2.34 -12.60 -13.05
CA ILE A 148 -1.03 -12.62 -12.34
C ILE A 148 0.11 -12.29 -13.32
N SER A 149 0.11 -12.91 -14.49
CA SER A 149 1.13 -12.66 -15.52
C SER A 149 1.06 -11.23 -16.07
N SER A 150 -0.14 -10.67 -16.25
CA SER A 150 -0.37 -9.30 -16.74
C SER A 150 0.10 -8.23 -15.75
N MET A 151 0.05 -8.52 -14.45
CA MET A 151 0.65 -7.70 -13.40
C MET A 151 2.19 -7.81 -13.36
N GLY A 152 2.77 -8.65 -14.21
CA GLY A 152 4.20 -8.83 -14.42
C GLY A 152 4.84 -9.94 -13.59
N TYR A 153 4.08 -10.62 -12.72
CA TYR A 153 4.59 -11.70 -11.88
C TYR A 153 5.04 -12.89 -12.74
N ARG A 154 6.29 -13.32 -12.55
CA ARG A 154 6.87 -14.49 -13.22
C ARG A 154 6.84 -15.68 -12.28
N ILE A 155 5.70 -16.36 -12.26
CA ILE A 155 5.48 -17.52 -11.39
C ILE A 155 5.58 -18.80 -12.21
N SER A 156 6.17 -19.85 -11.65
CA SER A 156 6.22 -21.17 -12.31
C SER A 156 4.81 -21.76 -12.46
N PRO A 157 4.54 -22.60 -13.48
CA PRO A 157 3.23 -23.23 -13.63
C PRO A 157 2.78 -24.01 -12.40
N GLN A 158 3.72 -24.64 -11.68
CA GLN A 158 3.43 -25.38 -10.45
C GLN A 158 2.93 -24.46 -9.32
N ALA A 159 3.60 -23.33 -9.09
CA ALA A 159 3.19 -22.36 -8.09
C ALA A 159 1.89 -21.64 -8.49
N GLY A 160 1.70 -21.32 -9.77
CA GLY A 160 0.45 -20.77 -10.29
C GLY A 160 -0.74 -21.69 -10.05
N ASN A 161 -0.59 -23.00 -10.32
CA ASN A 161 -1.63 -23.99 -10.03
C ASN A 161 -1.97 -24.09 -8.53
N ALA A 162 -0.97 -23.99 -7.66
CA ALA A 162 -1.19 -23.99 -6.22
C ALA A 162 -1.98 -22.75 -5.75
N ILE A 163 -1.62 -21.58 -6.26
CA ILE A 163 -2.33 -20.31 -6.00
C ILE A 163 -3.79 -20.43 -6.44
N VAL A 164 -4.02 -20.83 -7.69
CA VAL A 164 -5.38 -20.96 -8.24
C VAL A 164 -6.23 -21.91 -7.40
N LYS A 165 -5.70 -23.08 -7.01
CA LYS A 165 -6.42 -24.02 -6.13
C LYS A 165 -6.71 -23.45 -4.74
N ARG A 166 -5.82 -22.62 -4.19
CA ARG A 166 -5.96 -22.05 -2.85
C ARG A 166 -7.07 -20.99 -2.76
N TYR A 167 -7.28 -20.24 -3.83
CA TYR A 167 -8.24 -19.12 -3.89
C TYR A 167 -9.51 -19.46 -4.68
N SER A 168 -9.58 -20.64 -5.29
CA SER A 168 -10.78 -21.10 -5.99
C SER A 168 -11.80 -21.68 -5.01
N ARG A 169 -13.03 -21.15 -5.07
CA ARG A 169 -14.20 -21.65 -4.33
C ARG A 169 -15.24 -22.16 -5.33
N GLY A 170 -15.44 -23.48 -5.37
CA GLY A 170 -16.38 -24.10 -6.30
C GLY A 170 -15.96 -23.97 -7.78
N GLY A 171 -14.66 -23.93 -8.06
CA GLY A 171 -14.12 -23.81 -9.42
C GLY A 171 -14.06 -22.37 -9.95
N ARG A 172 -14.46 -21.38 -9.16
CA ARG A 172 -14.45 -19.95 -9.50
C ARG A 172 -13.68 -19.16 -8.45
N ILE A 173 -13.07 -18.04 -8.84
CA ILE A 173 -12.35 -17.15 -7.94
C ILE A 173 -13.14 -15.87 -7.82
N PHE A 174 -13.66 -15.59 -6.63
CA PHE A 174 -14.44 -14.38 -6.36
C PHE A 174 -13.53 -13.16 -6.25
N PHE A 175 -14.09 -11.96 -6.42
CA PHE A 175 -13.33 -10.71 -6.37
C PHE A 175 -12.54 -10.54 -5.06
N ASP A 176 -13.11 -10.90 -3.91
CA ASP A 176 -12.44 -10.82 -2.62
C ASP A 176 -11.24 -11.78 -2.50
N GLU A 177 -11.38 -13.02 -2.98
CA GLU A 177 -10.31 -14.01 -3.07
C GLU A 177 -9.21 -13.59 -4.06
N TYR A 178 -9.60 -13.01 -5.19
CA TYR A 178 -8.69 -12.43 -6.17
C TYR A 178 -7.82 -11.33 -5.55
N VAL A 179 -8.46 -10.38 -4.87
CA VAL A 179 -7.75 -9.28 -4.19
C VAL A 179 -6.87 -9.84 -3.06
N ALA A 180 -7.36 -10.78 -2.25
CA ALA A 180 -6.57 -11.42 -1.20
C ALA A 180 -5.29 -12.05 -1.75
N CYS A 181 -5.39 -12.74 -2.89
CA CYS A 181 -4.23 -13.29 -3.59
C CYS A 181 -3.26 -12.20 -4.06
N CYS A 182 -3.76 -11.13 -4.68
CA CYS A 182 -2.94 -10.04 -5.20
C CYS A 182 -2.17 -9.32 -4.09
N VAL A 183 -2.84 -9.06 -2.96
CA VAL A 183 -2.24 -8.45 -1.76
C VAL A 183 -1.14 -9.36 -1.22
N LYS A 184 -1.43 -10.66 -1.03
CA LYS A 184 -0.44 -11.61 -0.49
C LYS A 184 0.77 -11.79 -1.42
N LEU A 185 0.54 -11.86 -2.74
CA LEU A 185 1.60 -11.91 -3.74
C LEU A 185 2.49 -10.67 -3.69
N ARG A 186 1.88 -9.48 -3.57
CA ARG A 186 2.62 -8.22 -3.45
C ARG A 186 3.45 -8.20 -2.17
N ALA A 187 2.84 -8.48 -1.02
CA ALA A 187 3.52 -8.47 0.28
C ALA A 187 4.72 -9.44 0.32
N LEU A 188 4.56 -10.67 -0.19
CA LEU A 188 5.64 -11.65 -0.26
C LEU A 188 6.73 -11.23 -1.25
N THR A 189 6.35 -10.65 -2.39
CA THR A 189 7.30 -10.16 -3.40
C THR A 189 8.12 -8.99 -2.85
N ASP A 190 7.50 -8.05 -2.15
CA ASP A 190 8.18 -6.90 -1.54
C ASP A 190 9.14 -7.37 -0.44
N ASN A 191 8.74 -8.34 0.39
CA ASN A 191 9.62 -8.95 1.38
C ASN A 191 10.82 -9.68 0.76
N PHE A 192 10.61 -10.38 -0.35
CA PHE A 192 11.67 -11.04 -1.10
C PHE A 192 12.65 -10.03 -1.73
N ARG A 193 12.12 -8.99 -2.39
CA ARG A 193 12.92 -7.92 -3.03
C ARG A 193 13.77 -7.14 -2.04
N ARG A 194 13.24 -6.86 -0.84
CA ARG A 194 14.00 -6.17 0.22
C ARG A 194 15.26 -6.95 0.64
N ARG A 195 15.21 -8.29 0.53
CA ARG A 195 16.32 -9.17 0.89
C ARG A 195 17.22 -9.54 -0.30
N ASP A 196 16.67 -9.60 -1.52
CA ASP A 196 17.45 -9.81 -2.75
C ASP A 196 18.07 -8.49 -3.26
N ALA A 197 18.98 -7.91 -2.47
CA ALA A 197 19.66 -6.65 -2.82
C ALA A 197 20.45 -6.76 -4.14
N MET A 198 20.92 -7.96 -4.50
CA MET A 198 21.72 -8.23 -5.69
C MET A 198 20.87 -8.62 -6.92
N GLN A 199 19.54 -8.73 -6.77
CA GLN A 199 18.60 -9.08 -7.83
C GLN A 199 18.92 -10.37 -8.58
N HIS A 200 19.51 -11.36 -7.90
CA HIS A 200 19.89 -12.63 -8.52
C HIS A 200 18.76 -13.68 -8.48
N GLY A 201 17.62 -13.37 -7.86
CA GLY A 201 16.45 -14.25 -7.86
C GLY A 201 16.44 -15.30 -6.75
N THR A 202 17.32 -15.19 -5.76
CA THR A 202 17.38 -16.10 -4.60
C THR A 202 17.61 -15.29 -3.32
N VAL A 203 17.15 -15.79 -2.19
CA VAL A 203 17.33 -15.15 -0.86
C VAL A 203 17.62 -16.25 0.14
N ASN A 204 18.52 -15.99 1.09
CA ASN A 204 18.74 -16.88 2.21
C ASN A 204 17.91 -16.39 3.41
N PHE A 205 17.10 -17.27 3.99
CA PHE A 205 16.27 -16.97 5.15
C PHE A 205 16.78 -17.77 6.36
N GLN A 206 16.93 -17.07 7.49
CA GLN A 206 16.90 -17.74 8.79
C GLN A 206 15.47 -18.21 9.08
N TYR A 207 15.31 -19.33 9.78
CA TYR A 207 14.00 -19.92 10.04
C TYR A 207 13.02 -18.91 10.68
N ASP A 208 13.47 -18.21 11.73
CA ASP A 208 12.62 -17.23 12.43
C ASP A 208 12.23 -16.05 11.52
N ASP A 209 13.14 -15.60 10.64
CA ASP A 209 12.87 -14.54 9.67
C ASP A 209 11.87 -14.99 8.60
N PHE A 210 11.96 -16.26 8.17
CA PHE A 210 10.98 -16.86 7.27
C PHE A 210 9.59 -16.93 7.91
N ILE A 211 9.50 -17.39 9.16
CA ILE A 211 8.23 -17.47 9.89
C ILE A 211 7.65 -16.08 10.08
N LEU A 212 8.46 -15.11 10.51
CA LEU A 212 8.02 -13.72 10.66
C LEU A 212 7.46 -13.17 9.34
N CYS A 213 8.21 -13.30 8.24
CA CYS A 213 7.79 -12.79 6.93
C CYS A 213 6.52 -13.44 6.37
N THR A 214 6.26 -14.70 6.69
CA THR A 214 5.15 -15.46 6.09
C THR A 214 3.89 -15.43 6.95
N MET A 215 4.04 -15.35 8.28
CA MET A 215 2.94 -15.34 9.23
C MET A 215 2.46 -13.93 9.58
N SER A 216 3.27 -12.90 9.34
CA SER A 216 2.83 -11.51 9.48
C SER A 216 1.92 -11.05 8.34
N ILE A 217 1.68 -11.88 7.31
CA ILE A 217 0.90 -11.58 6.09
C ILE A 217 -0.40 -12.37 6.03
#